data_AF-A0A1T8JCH8-F1
#
_entry.id   AF-A0A1T8JCH8-F1
#
_cell.length_a   1.000
_cell.length_b   1.000
_cell.length_c   1.000
_cell.angle_alpha   90.00
_cell.angle_beta   90.00
_cell.angle_gamma   90.00
#
_symmetry.space_group_name_H-M   'P 1'
#
loop_
_entity.id
_entity.type
_entity.pdbx_description
1 polymer ?
#
loop_
_entity_poly.entity_id
_entity_poly.type
_entity_poly.pdbx_seq_one_letter_code
_entity_poly.pdbx_strand_id
1 'polypeptide(L)'
;MNFNYTTPNTSILYGIPNAFGGTPEASYVQTTNLLPSAGINVDLGNGPGIQEVATFSVAIAGPKGAVAVSNAHGTVTGAAGGVLLRPYARLISSAGDSVTTYGETWDMK
;
A
#
# COMPACT_ATOMS: atom_id res chain seq x y z
N MET A 1 -10.44 6.94 0.88
CA MET A 1 -11.60 7.84 1.08
C MET A 1 -12.25 7.44 2.39
N ASN A 2 -12.63 8.42 3.21
CA ASN A 2 -13.35 8.19 4.45
C ASN A 2 -14.62 9.04 4.44
N PHE A 3 -15.77 8.40 4.66
CA PHE A 3 -17.05 9.07 4.87
C PHE A 3 -17.46 8.87 6.32
N ASN A 4 -17.67 9.98 7.04
CA ASN A 4 -18.03 9.96 8.44
C ASN A 4 -19.40 10.58 8.64
N TYR A 5 -20.25 9.86 9.36
CA TYR A 5 -21.51 10.37 9.88
C TYR A 5 -21.68 9.87 11.30
N THR A 6 -22.01 10.78 12.21
CA THR A 6 -22.35 10.45 13.58
C THR A 6 -23.81 10.79 13.79
N THR A 7 -24.60 9.84 14.29
CA THR A 7 -25.99 10.10 14.66
C THR A 7 -26.03 11.24 15.68
N PRO A 8 -27.04 12.13 15.61
CA PRO A 8 -27.19 13.20 16.58
C PRO A 8 -27.08 12.69 18.01
N ASN A 9 -26.25 13.35 18.81
CA ASN A 9 -26.09 13.08 20.23
C ASN A 9 -26.02 14.41 20.98
N THR A 10 -26.18 14.31 22.28
CA THR A 10 -26.03 15.43 23.21
C THR A 10 -25.29 14.93 24.44
N SER A 11 -24.31 15.70 24.90
CA SER A 11 -23.65 15.53 26.19
C SER A 11 -23.71 16.85 26.94
N ILE A 12 -23.80 16.77 28.27
CA ILE A 12 -23.77 17.95 29.13
C ILE A 12 -22.40 18.00 29.80
N LEU A 13 -21.67 19.09 29.53
CA LEU A 13 -20.49 19.45 30.31
C LEU A 13 -20.97 20.33 31.47
N TYR A 14 -21.03 19.74 32.67
CA TYR A 14 -21.47 20.45 33.87
C TYR A 14 -20.40 21.43 34.34
N GLY A 15 -20.79 22.67 34.59
CA GLY A 15 -19.96 23.63 35.31
C GLY A 15 -19.77 23.20 36.77
N ILE A 16 -18.63 23.53 37.36
CA ILE A 16 -18.35 23.17 38.76
C ILE A 16 -19.29 23.98 39.68
N PRO A 17 -20.07 23.34 40.57
CA PRO A 17 -20.82 24.06 41.58
C PRO A 17 -19.85 24.80 42.51
N ASN A 18 -19.99 26.11 42.63
CA ASN A 18 -19.16 26.88 43.56
C ASN A 18 -19.57 26.57 45.01
N ALA A 19 -18.74 25.79 45.71
CA ALA A 19 -18.96 25.41 47.12
C ALA A 19 -18.93 26.59 48.11
N PHE A 20 -18.53 27.78 47.66
CA PHE A 20 -18.37 29.01 48.45
C PHE A 20 -19.31 30.15 48.03
N GLY A 21 -20.41 29.87 47.32
CA GLY A 21 -21.53 30.81 47.15
C GLY A 21 -21.39 31.87 46.06
N GLY A 22 -20.43 31.73 45.12
CA GLY A 22 -20.42 32.52 43.88
C GLY A 22 -21.32 31.92 42.78
N THR A 23 -21.51 32.64 41.67
CA THR A 23 -22.30 32.16 40.54
C THR A 23 -21.70 30.85 39.99
N PRO A 24 -22.50 29.77 39.84
CA PRO A 24 -22.02 28.53 39.23
C PRO A 24 -21.45 28.80 37.83
N GLU A 25 -20.41 28.06 37.41
CA GLU A 25 -20.01 28.09 36.01
C GLU A 25 -21.15 27.55 35.14
N ALA A 26 -21.36 28.17 33.97
CA ALA A 26 -22.43 27.75 33.06
C ALA A 26 -22.18 26.30 32.59
N SER A 27 -23.24 25.50 32.56
CA SER A 27 -23.20 24.17 31.94
C SER A 27 -23.48 24.31 30.43
N TYR A 28 -22.79 23.53 29.62
CA TYR A 28 -22.90 23.60 28.15
C TYR A 28 -23.39 22.27 27.57
N VAL A 29 -24.21 22.36 26.52
CA VAL A 29 -24.56 21.22 25.69
C VAL A 29 -23.52 21.08 24.59
N GLN A 30 -22.91 19.91 24.48
CA GLN A 30 -21.97 19.56 23.43
C GLN A 30 -22.58 18.49 22.52
N THR A 31 -22.31 18.60 21.23
CA THR A 31 -22.70 17.62 20.21
C THR A 31 -21.48 17.26 19.38
N THR A 32 -21.49 16.11 18.72
CA THR A 32 -20.51 15.80 17.68
C THR A 32 -20.83 16.55 16.38
N ASN A 33 -20.01 16.37 15.34
CA ASN A 33 -20.30 16.88 13.99
C ASN A 33 -21.74 16.54 13.56
N LEU A 34 -22.52 17.57 13.22
CA LEU A 34 -23.93 17.45 12.86
C LEU A 34 -24.15 17.15 11.38
N LEU A 35 -23.15 17.44 10.56
CA LEU A 35 -23.17 17.20 9.12
C LEU A 35 -22.28 16.02 8.79
N PRO A 36 -22.67 15.18 7.81
CA PRO A 36 -21.77 14.18 7.27
C PRO A 36 -20.54 14.86 6.64
N SER A 37 -19.40 14.18 6.69
CA SER A 37 -18.16 14.66 6.08
C SER A 37 -17.50 13.57 5.25
N ALA A 38 -16.83 13.98 4.17
CA ALA A 38 -16.01 13.12 3.34
C ALA A 38 -14.59 13.67 3.29
N GLY A 39 -13.59 12.80 3.43
CA GLY A 39 -12.18 13.15 3.39
C GLY A 39 -11.38 12.18 2.51
N ILE A 40 -10.31 12.70 1.91
CA ILE A 40 -9.33 11.93 1.15
C ILE A 40 -7.97 12.22 1.76
N ASN A 41 -7.21 11.17 2.10
CA ASN A 41 -5.81 11.26 2.43
C ASN A 41 -5.02 10.55 1.33
N VAL A 42 -3.91 11.16 0.88
CA VAL A 42 -3.02 10.60 -0.13
C VAL A 42 -1.60 10.69 0.40
N ASP A 43 -0.98 9.53 0.61
CA ASP A 43 0.41 9.44 1.07
C ASP A 43 1.28 8.92 -0.09
N LEU A 44 2.32 9.67 -0.45
CA LEU A 44 3.30 9.26 -1.44
C LEU A 44 4.67 9.14 -0.75
N GLY A 45 5.16 7.90 -0.66
CA GLY A 45 6.46 7.58 -0.08
C GLY A 45 7.45 7.07 -1.13
N ASN A 46 8.68 6.83 -0.68
CA ASN A 46 9.67 6.13 -1.50
C ASN A 46 9.17 4.72 -1.84
N GLY A 47 9.35 4.31 -3.09
CA GLY A 47 9.01 2.96 -3.53
C GLY A 47 9.87 1.88 -2.86
N PRO A 48 9.49 0.60 -2.95
CA PRO A 48 10.18 -0.52 -2.29
C PRO A 48 11.54 -0.89 -2.93
N GLY A 49 12.04 -0.12 -3.90
CA GLY A 49 13.24 -0.42 -4.67
C GLY A 49 13.01 -1.40 -5.82
N ILE A 50 14.08 -2.05 -6.27
CA ILE A 50 14.05 -3.04 -7.37
C ILE A 50 13.65 -4.40 -6.80
N GLN A 51 12.68 -5.06 -7.45
CA GLN A 51 12.26 -6.43 -7.11
C GLN A 51 12.53 -7.37 -8.28
N GLU A 52 12.96 -8.59 -7.97
CA GLU A 52 13.14 -9.67 -8.95
C GLU A 52 12.01 -10.69 -8.78
N VAL A 53 11.36 -11.06 -9.87
CA VAL A 53 10.31 -12.09 -9.89
C VAL A 53 10.71 -13.16 -10.90
N ALA A 54 10.75 -14.42 -10.47
CA ALA A 54 11.00 -15.55 -11.35
C ALA A 54 9.67 -16.08 -11.91
N THR A 55 9.45 -15.94 -13.22
CA THR A 55 8.27 -16.49 -13.89
C THR A 55 8.23 -18.02 -13.81
N PHE A 56 9.39 -18.67 -13.89
CA PHE A 56 9.58 -20.09 -13.61
C PHE A 56 11.01 -20.33 -13.13
N SER A 57 11.24 -21.43 -12.41
CA SER A 57 12.56 -21.92 -12.04
C SER A 57 12.51 -23.44 -12.01
N VAL A 58 13.28 -24.09 -12.86
CA VAL A 58 13.20 -25.55 -13.09
C VAL A 58 14.59 -26.15 -13.26
N ALA A 59 14.72 -27.42 -12.86
CA ALA A 59 15.94 -28.19 -13.09
C ALA A 59 16.03 -28.61 -14.57
N ILE A 60 17.24 -28.57 -15.12
CA ILE A 60 17.56 -29.04 -16.47
C ILE A 60 18.82 -29.91 -16.44
N ALA A 61 18.99 -30.80 -17.41
CA ALA A 61 20.15 -31.67 -17.53
C ALA A 61 20.57 -31.83 -18.99
N GLY A 62 21.83 -32.19 -19.19
CA GLY A 62 22.42 -32.36 -20.52
C GLY A 62 22.97 -31.05 -21.12
N PRO A 63 23.56 -31.14 -22.32
CA PRO A 63 24.31 -30.02 -22.92
C PRO A 63 23.41 -28.91 -23.49
N LYS A 64 22.11 -29.16 -23.69
CA LYS A 64 21.12 -28.21 -24.24
C LYS A 64 19.76 -28.47 -23.61
N GLY A 65 18.96 -27.42 -23.43
CA GLY A 65 17.58 -27.50 -22.96
C GLY A 65 16.80 -26.23 -23.32
N ALA A 66 15.48 -26.35 -23.44
CA ALA A 66 14.60 -25.22 -23.70
C ALA A 66 13.33 -25.35 -22.86
N VAL A 67 12.89 -24.24 -22.27
CA VAL A 67 11.65 -24.11 -21.52
C VAL A 67 10.97 -22.85 -22.00
N ALA A 68 9.68 -22.93 -22.25
CA ALA A 68 8.89 -21.81 -22.77
C ALA A 68 7.67 -21.57 -21.87
N VAL A 69 7.26 -20.31 -21.81
CA VAL A 69 6.06 -19.88 -21.08
C VAL A 69 5.26 -18.95 -21.97
N SER A 70 3.93 -19.04 -21.88
CA SER A 70 2.99 -18.15 -22.59
C SER A 70 1.95 -17.65 -21.60
N ASN A 71 1.57 -16.38 -21.73
CA ASN A 71 0.53 -15.72 -20.94
C ASN A 71 0.73 -15.83 -19.40
N ALA A 72 1.99 -15.77 -18.95
CA ALA A 72 2.25 -15.60 -17.52
C ALA A 72 1.75 -14.23 -17.04
N HIS A 73 1.08 -14.21 -15.89
CA HIS A 73 0.48 -13.00 -15.33
C HIS A 73 1.30 -12.45 -14.16
N GLY A 74 1.55 -11.14 -14.18
CA GLY A 74 2.16 -10.40 -13.09
C GLY A 74 1.40 -9.08 -12.87
N THR A 75 1.29 -8.65 -11.62
CA THR A 75 0.62 -7.39 -11.27
C THR A 75 1.35 -6.70 -10.12
N VAL A 76 1.34 -5.37 -10.14
CA VAL A 76 1.81 -4.51 -9.04
C VAL A 76 0.77 -3.42 -8.82
N THR A 77 0.52 -3.09 -7.56
CA THR A 77 -0.44 -2.04 -7.16
C THR A 77 0.22 -1.05 -6.22
N GLY A 78 -0.38 0.13 -6.05
CA GLY A 78 0.18 1.22 -5.24
C GLY A 78 1.46 1.82 -5.82
N ALA A 79 1.76 1.56 -7.09
CA ALA A 79 2.89 2.15 -7.80
C ALA A 79 2.49 3.51 -8.39
N ALA A 80 3.29 4.53 -8.14
CA ALA A 80 3.17 5.85 -8.74
C ALA A 80 4.51 6.24 -9.38
N GLY A 81 4.48 6.94 -10.51
CA GLY A 81 5.69 7.32 -11.26
C GLY A 81 6.07 6.39 -12.43
N GLY A 82 5.23 5.37 -12.71
CA GLY A 82 5.48 4.38 -13.76
C GLY A 82 6.22 3.15 -13.24
N VAL A 83 6.04 2.03 -13.93
CA VAL A 83 6.67 0.74 -13.59
C VAL A 83 7.53 0.31 -14.76
N LEU A 84 8.80 -0.01 -14.48
CA LEU A 84 9.73 -0.56 -15.45
C LEU A 84 9.94 -2.05 -15.17
N LEU A 85 9.81 -2.87 -16.20
CA LEU A 85 10.12 -4.30 -16.15
C LEU A 85 11.40 -4.58 -16.93
N ARG A 86 12.30 -5.37 -16.35
CA ARG A 86 13.51 -5.85 -17.03
C ARG A 86 13.46 -7.38 -17.10
N PRO A 87 13.26 -7.97 -18.29
CA PRO A 87 13.30 -9.41 -18.45
C PRO A 87 14.73 -9.93 -18.29
N TYR A 88 14.87 -11.13 -17.75
CA TYR A 88 16.15 -11.82 -17.62
C TYR A 88 15.99 -13.32 -17.85
N ALA A 89 17.09 -13.98 -18.20
CA ALA A 89 17.22 -15.43 -18.16
C ALA A 89 18.46 -15.80 -17.35
N ARG A 90 18.32 -16.72 -16.40
CA ARG A 90 19.41 -17.15 -15.51
C ARG A 90 19.61 -18.66 -15.61
N LEU A 91 20.86 -19.07 -15.81
CA LEU A 91 21.29 -20.46 -15.73
C LEU A 91 22.22 -20.61 -14.52
N ILE A 92 21.95 -21.60 -13.69
CA ILE A 92 22.76 -21.94 -12.51
C ILE A 92 23.20 -23.40 -12.66
N SER A 93 24.50 -23.67 -12.61
CA SER A 93 25.05 -25.02 -12.62
C SER A 93 24.87 -25.68 -11.26
N SER A 94 24.84 -27.01 -11.20
CA SER A 94 24.83 -27.74 -9.92
C SER A 94 26.08 -27.53 -9.08
N ALA A 95 27.17 -27.05 -9.70
CA ALA A 95 28.42 -26.69 -9.01
C ALA A 95 28.37 -25.26 -8.42
N GLY A 96 27.33 -24.47 -8.72
CA GLY A 96 27.14 -23.12 -8.20
C GLY A 96 27.51 -21.99 -9.16
N ASP A 97 28.04 -22.31 -10.35
CA ASP A 97 28.30 -21.29 -11.37
C ASP A 97 26.99 -20.69 -11.87
N SER A 98 26.96 -19.39 -12.14
CA SER A 98 25.75 -18.76 -12.68
C SER A 98 26.07 -17.74 -13.76
N VAL A 99 25.16 -17.67 -14.73
CA VAL A 99 25.15 -16.64 -15.76
C VAL A 99 23.73 -16.11 -15.90
N THR A 100 23.60 -14.78 -15.97
CA THR A 100 22.32 -14.11 -16.18
C THR A 100 22.45 -13.15 -17.35
N THR A 101 21.52 -13.24 -18.30
CA THR A 101 21.38 -12.29 -19.39
C THR A 101 20.16 -11.41 -19.15
N TYR A 102 20.27 -10.14 -19.53
CA TYR A 102 19.21 -9.16 -19.38
C TYR A 102 18.73 -8.69 -20.76
N GLY A 103 17.42 -8.59 -20.93
CA GLY A 103 16.81 -7.99 -22.09
C GLY A 103 16.56 -6.49 -21.93
N GLU A 104 16.00 -5.89 -22.97
CA GLU A 104 15.57 -4.50 -22.95
C GLU A 104 14.43 -4.28 -21.94
N THR A 105 14.41 -3.10 -21.32
CA THR A 105 13.37 -2.74 -20.35
C THR A 105 12.05 -2.41 -21.04
N TRP A 106 10.95 -2.81 -20.43
CA TRP A 106 9.59 -2.48 -20.88
C TRP A 106 8.96 -1.46 -19.93
N ASP A 107 8.40 -0.38 -20.48
CA ASP A 107 7.65 0.63 -19.72
C ASP A 107 6.17 0.23 -19.65
N MET A 108 5.63 0.13 -18.45
CA MET A 108 4.25 -0.31 -18.17
C MET A 108 3.30 0.88 -17.95
N LYS A 109 3.62 2.04 -18.54
CA LYS A 109 2.73 3.20 -18.57
C LYS A 109 1.59 3.03 -19.57
#